data_AF-A0A849WL06-F1
#
_entry.id   AF-A0A849WL06-F1
#
_cell.length_a   1.000
_cell.length_b   1.000
_cell.length_c   1.000
_cell.angle_alpha   90.00
_cell.angle_beta   90.00
_cell.angle_gamma   90.00
#
_symmetry.space_group_name_H-M   'P 1'
#
loop_
_entity.id
_entity.type
_entity.pdbx_description
1 polymer ?
#
loop_
_entity_poly.entity_id
_entity_poly.type
_entity_poly.pdbx_seq_one_letter_code
_entity_poly.pdbx_strand_id
1 'polypeptide(L)'
;MFKKVFSFFIITIISYAEVPVCLKGKFSNQSFHNELLSSSDKLIEEFRYAYGVKSTTGQLGCTQCSVVSTGKYDLKIQTPAIPKECIQGALLRKVGGANSYCRDNKLAGVFNGDRSGPCVTQEVVNYTSFLSSKVLNCFNSLNVGGKTIPLSASTFFSKINAESGFNFTSNHVGGVGIGQMTSIAIKEVNQGSARKFLRAITKSTDTSCQTFGNIIKEDESVKINRSSSLRSKGTDIKNHICEWTSLNRGVPRSMVYSLGYFAYIKSLNANYLKKKWPKLTIDDEFLDQVSLLAYSNSGPFGMRSALKQIISSSRSLQEMKAAINRKSYLVANKKRLQSAKKLSGGKCQI
;
A
#
# COMPACT_ATOMS: atom_id res chain seq x y z
N MET A 1 62.16 31.14 -6.39
CA MET A 1 61.55 30.24 -5.37
C MET A 1 60.14 30.78 -5.05
N PHE A 2 59.13 30.45 -5.87
CA PHE A 2 57.75 30.89 -5.66
C PHE A 2 56.86 29.66 -5.53
N LYS A 3 56.40 29.36 -4.31
CA LYS A 3 55.43 28.29 -4.04
C LYS A 3 54.04 28.78 -4.45
N LYS A 4 53.48 28.20 -5.51
CA LYS A 4 52.05 28.32 -5.84
C LYS A 4 51.25 27.49 -4.82
N VAL A 5 50.45 28.17 -4.01
CA VAL A 5 49.43 27.55 -3.15
C VAL A 5 48.19 27.32 -4.01
N PHE A 6 47.93 26.06 -4.37
CA PHE A 6 46.67 25.66 -4.99
C PHE A 6 45.61 25.56 -3.89
N SER A 7 44.69 26.51 -3.86
CA SER A 7 43.51 26.46 -2.99
C SER A 7 42.45 25.59 -3.67
N PHE A 8 42.32 24.34 -3.23
CA PHE A 8 41.24 23.45 -3.64
C PHE A 8 39.93 23.93 -2.97
N PHE A 9 39.07 24.61 -3.73
CA PHE A 9 37.68 24.79 -3.35
C PHE A 9 36.97 23.43 -3.47
N ILE A 10 36.83 22.73 -2.36
CA ILE A 10 35.90 21.61 -2.24
C ILE A 10 34.49 22.22 -2.22
N ILE A 11 33.86 22.28 -3.38
CA ILE A 11 32.41 22.52 -3.48
C ILE A 11 31.74 21.25 -2.97
N THR A 12 31.43 21.24 -1.68
CA THR A 12 30.53 20.25 -1.10
C THR A 12 29.14 20.49 -1.71
N ILE A 13 28.79 19.74 -2.75
CA ILE A 13 27.42 19.70 -3.25
C ILE A 13 26.58 19.03 -2.15
N ILE A 14 26.02 19.85 -1.27
CA ILE A 14 24.98 19.43 -0.34
C ILE A 14 23.76 19.16 -1.23
N SER A 15 23.58 17.90 -1.62
CA SER A 15 22.32 17.42 -2.17
C SER A 15 21.28 17.63 -1.07
N TYR A 16 20.48 18.71 -1.19
CA TYR A 16 19.31 18.90 -0.35
C TYR A 16 18.40 17.70 -0.60
N ALA A 17 18.39 16.75 0.34
CA ALA A 17 17.40 15.70 0.34
C ALA A 17 16.05 16.38 0.49
N GLU A 18 15.21 16.31 -0.55
CA GLU A 18 13.84 16.79 -0.52
C GLU A 18 13.14 16.14 0.68
N VAL A 19 12.76 16.95 1.68
CA VAL A 19 12.03 16.43 2.84
C VAL A 19 10.66 15.96 2.35
N PRO A 20 10.31 14.67 2.51
CA PRO A 20 9.05 14.15 1.99
C PRO A 20 7.83 14.93 2.51
N VAL A 21 6.93 15.34 1.62
CA VAL A 21 5.71 16.05 2.03
C VAL A 21 4.79 15.11 2.81
N CYS A 22 4.57 15.46 4.09
CA CYS A 22 3.70 14.71 4.96
C CYS A 22 2.22 14.95 4.67
N LEU A 23 1.47 13.89 4.38
CA LEU A 23 0.05 13.99 4.06
C LEU A 23 -0.89 13.93 5.29
N LYS A 24 -0.34 13.87 6.52
CA LYS A 24 -1.15 13.78 7.74
C LYS A 24 -1.91 15.08 8.04
N GLY A 25 -3.25 15.04 7.97
CA GLY A 25 -4.16 16.07 8.52
C GLY A 25 -4.11 17.46 7.85
N LYS A 26 -3.21 17.66 6.88
CA LYS A 26 -3.10 18.86 6.03
C LYS A 26 -3.03 18.48 4.55
N PHE A 27 -3.62 17.35 4.19
CA PHE A 27 -3.71 16.99 2.78
C PHE A 27 -4.59 18.01 2.05
N SER A 28 -4.04 18.65 1.03
CA SER A 28 -4.80 19.39 0.03
C SER A 28 -4.51 18.80 -1.35
N ASN A 29 -5.50 18.81 -2.24
CA ASN A 29 -5.30 18.40 -3.63
C ASN A 29 -4.17 19.20 -4.28
N GLN A 30 -4.04 20.48 -3.92
CA GLN A 30 -2.95 21.33 -4.40
C GLN A 30 -1.58 20.81 -3.95
N SER A 31 -1.43 20.43 -2.68
CA SER A 31 -0.19 19.86 -2.16
C SER A 31 0.15 18.53 -2.82
N PHE A 32 -0.85 17.68 -3.06
CA PHE A 32 -0.67 16.41 -3.78
C PHE A 32 -0.26 16.63 -5.24
N HIS A 33 -0.97 17.52 -5.93
CA HIS A 33 -0.67 17.90 -7.31
C HIS A 33 0.74 18.49 -7.42
N ASN A 34 1.08 19.45 -6.55
CA ASN A 34 2.41 20.05 -6.53
C ASN A 34 3.50 19.00 -6.31
N GLU A 35 3.32 18.09 -5.34
CA GLU A 35 4.28 17.01 -5.08
C GLU A 35 4.45 16.09 -6.30
N LEU A 36 3.35 15.75 -6.99
CA LEU A 36 3.44 14.98 -8.25
C LEU A 36 4.23 15.73 -9.33
N LEU A 37 4.11 17.06 -9.40
CA LEU A 37 4.80 17.88 -10.40
C LEU A 37 6.25 18.18 -10.06
N SER A 38 6.60 18.29 -8.79
CA SER A 38 7.94 18.74 -8.36
C SER A 38 8.86 17.60 -7.91
N SER A 39 8.33 16.48 -7.42
CA SER A 39 9.17 15.44 -6.84
C SER A 39 10.16 14.85 -7.85
N SER A 40 11.38 14.62 -7.38
CA SER A 40 12.43 13.88 -8.09
C SER A 40 12.41 12.37 -7.82
N ASP A 41 11.40 11.88 -7.08
CA ASP A 41 11.30 10.45 -6.77
C ASP A 41 11.01 9.62 -8.02
N LYS A 42 11.83 8.59 -8.27
CA LYS A 42 11.73 7.71 -9.44
C LYS A 42 10.33 7.13 -9.64
N LEU A 43 9.61 6.81 -8.55
CA LEU A 43 8.25 6.28 -8.67
C LEU A 43 7.26 7.32 -9.19
N ILE A 44 7.44 8.58 -8.76
CA ILE A 44 6.63 9.70 -9.23
C ILE A 44 7.02 10.04 -10.67
N GLU A 45 8.29 9.97 -11.05
CA GLU A 45 8.72 10.11 -12.45
C GLU A 45 8.09 9.05 -13.36
N GLU A 46 8.09 7.80 -12.93
CA GLU A 46 7.44 6.71 -13.68
C GLU A 46 5.93 6.92 -13.80
N PHE A 47 5.27 7.38 -12.73
CA PHE A 47 3.85 7.75 -12.76
C PHE A 47 3.60 8.88 -13.77
N ARG A 48 4.39 9.96 -13.69
CA ARG A 48 4.28 11.11 -14.59
C ARG A 48 4.43 10.68 -16.04
N TYR A 49 5.41 9.83 -16.34
CA TYR A 49 5.63 9.27 -17.66
C TYR A 49 4.42 8.46 -18.14
N ALA A 50 3.92 7.53 -17.32
CA ALA A 50 2.80 6.66 -17.67
C ALA A 50 1.48 7.42 -17.90
N TYR A 51 1.33 8.61 -17.31
CA TYR A 51 0.11 9.41 -17.36
C TYR A 51 0.25 10.74 -18.11
N GLY A 52 1.39 11.00 -18.75
CA GLY A 52 1.63 12.23 -19.52
C GLY A 52 1.64 13.52 -18.68
N VAL A 53 2.00 13.44 -17.40
CA VAL A 53 2.06 14.60 -16.49
C VAL A 53 3.43 15.27 -16.61
N LYS A 54 3.46 16.56 -16.96
CA LYS A 54 4.72 17.31 -17.18
C LYS A 54 5.31 17.81 -15.85
N SER A 55 6.62 17.63 -15.64
CA SER A 55 7.32 18.13 -14.45
C SER A 55 7.41 19.67 -14.46
N THR A 56 7.39 20.29 -13.28
CA THR A 56 7.63 21.75 -13.11
C THR A 56 8.97 22.07 -12.45
N THR A 57 9.74 21.07 -12.00
CA THR A 57 11.13 21.25 -11.56
C THR A 57 11.96 21.86 -12.70
N GLY A 58 12.36 23.13 -12.53
CA GLY A 58 13.07 23.94 -13.53
C GLY A 58 12.34 25.20 -14.03
N GLN A 59 11.10 25.48 -13.59
CA GLN A 59 10.29 26.59 -14.12
C GLN A 59 10.50 27.97 -13.46
N LEU A 60 11.76 28.36 -13.25
CA LEU A 60 12.15 29.76 -13.28
C LEU A 60 13.35 29.88 -14.24
N GLY A 61 13.04 30.10 -15.53
CA GLY A 61 14.05 30.46 -16.54
C GLY A 61 14.51 29.38 -17.53
N CYS A 62 13.89 28.20 -17.61
CA CYS A 62 14.34 27.17 -18.56
C CYS A 62 13.58 27.25 -19.91
N THR A 63 14.18 27.90 -20.90
CA THR A 63 13.71 27.97 -22.31
C THR A 63 13.91 26.66 -23.09
N GLN A 64 14.63 25.69 -22.51
CA GLN A 64 14.74 24.33 -23.01
C GLN A 64 14.79 23.36 -21.83
N CYS A 65 13.62 23.01 -21.26
CA CYS A 65 13.52 21.82 -20.43
C CYS A 65 13.85 20.62 -21.31
N SER A 66 15.12 20.22 -21.32
CA SER A 66 15.58 18.99 -21.96
C SER A 66 14.70 17.86 -21.46
N VAL A 67 14.00 17.21 -22.39
CA VAL A 67 13.30 15.95 -22.17
C VAL A 67 14.28 15.04 -21.46
N VAL A 68 14.06 14.79 -20.17
CA VAL A 68 14.88 13.84 -19.39
C VAL A 68 14.95 12.57 -20.22
N SER A 69 16.17 12.14 -20.60
CA SER A 69 16.34 11.01 -21.50
C SER A 69 15.59 9.81 -20.94
N THR A 70 14.52 9.44 -21.64
CA THR A 70 13.53 8.47 -21.21
C THR A 70 14.08 7.07 -21.43
N GLY A 71 14.58 6.44 -20.35
CA GLY A 71 14.60 4.98 -20.32
C GLY A 71 13.16 4.51 -20.57
N LYS A 72 12.94 3.60 -21.54
CA LYS A 72 11.62 3.00 -21.77
C LYS A 72 11.16 2.33 -20.47
N TYR A 73 10.21 2.93 -19.76
CA TYR A 73 9.53 2.29 -18.64
C TYR A 73 8.52 1.30 -19.21
N ASP A 74 8.99 0.11 -19.57
CA ASP A 74 8.14 -0.99 -20.03
C ASP A 74 7.48 -1.64 -18.81
N LEU A 75 6.43 -1.00 -18.28
CA LEU A 75 5.54 -1.60 -17.30
C LEU A 75 4.72 -2.70 -18.00
N LYS A 76 5.31 -3.87 -18.16
CA LYS A 76 4.57 -5.07 -18.57
C LYS A 76 3.62 -5.46 -17.45
N ILE A 77 2.37 -4.98 -17.53
CA ILE A 77 1.32 -5.38 -16.60
C ILE A 77 0.90 -6.79 -16.95
N GLN A 78 1.40 -7.78 -16.20
CA GLN A 78 1.11 -9.20 -16.43
C GLN A 78 -0.13 -9.69 -15.65
N THR A 79 -0.56 -8.96 -14.62
CA THR A 79 -1.73 -9.31 -13.80
C THR A 79 -2.92 -8.41 -14.13
N PRO A 80 -4.17 -8.93 -14.18
CA PRO A 80 -5.36 -8.09 -14.23
C PRO A 80 -5.29 -7.00 -13.15
N ALA A 81 -5.34 -5.74 -13.56
CA ALA A 81 -5.31 -4.61 -12.66
C ALA A 81 -6.62 -4.49 -11.87
N ILE A 82 -6.56 -3.89 -10.68
CA ILE A 82 -7.78 -3.46 -9.98
C ILE A 82 -8.43 -2.35 -10.83
N PRO A 83 -9.70 -2.48 -11.23
CA PRO A 83 -10.38 -1.44 -12.01
C PRO A 83 -10.35 -0.08 -11.29
N LYS A 84 -10.12 1.00 -12.03
CA LYS A 84 -10.01 2.35 -11.46
C LYS A 84 -11.30 2.77 -10.76
N GLU A 85 -12.44 2.34 -11.27
CA GLU A 85 -13.77 2.58 -10.73
C GLU A 85 -13.94 1.91 -9.36
N CYS A 86 -13.31 0.75 -9.14
CA CYS A 86 -13.27 0.11 -7.83
C CYS A 86 -12.46 0.93 -6.83
N ILE A 87 -11.29 1.42 -7.23
CA ILE A 87 -10.44 2.28 -6.39
C ILE A 87 -11.16 3.59 -6.08
N GLN A 88 -11.77 4.23 -7.08
CA GLN A 88 -12.57 5.43 -6.91
C GLN A 88 -13.71 5.19 -5.91
N GLY A 89 -14.54 4.16 -6.14
CA GLY A 89 -15.65 3.84 -5.23
C GLY A 89 -15.20 3.53 -3.80
N ALA A 90 -14.03 2.91 -3.62
CA ALA A 90 -13.45 2.66 -2.30
C ALA A 90 -12.97 3.95 -1.62
N LEU A 91 -12.33 4.86 -2.35
CA LEU A 91 -11.88 6.17 -1.85
C LEU A 91 -13.05 7.07 -1.41
N LEU A 92 -14.22 6.89 -2.03
CA LEU A 92 -15.46 7.60 -1.66
C LEU A 92 -16.15 7.00 -0.43
N ARG A 93 -15.73 5.81 0.02
CA ARG A 93 -16.37 5.11 1.12
C ARG A 93 -15.98 5.75 2.45
N LYS A 94 -16.94 5.84 3.37
CA LYS A 94 -16.66 6.19 4.76
C LYS A 94 -15.82 5.11 5.44
N VAL A 95 -14.69 5.49 6.04
CA VAL A 95 -13.79 4.57 6.77
C VAL A 95 -13.53 5.11 8.17
N GLY A 96 -14.08 4.42 9.18
CA GLY A 96 -14.06 4.90 10.56
C GLY A 96 -14.78 6.25 10.70
N GLY A 97 -14.14 7.19 11.41
CA GLY A 97 -14.58 8.58 11.53
C GLY A 97 -14.00 9.53 10.47
N ALA A 98 -13.29 9.03 9.46
CA ALA A 98 -12.75 9.84 8.37
C ALA A 98 -13.74 9.84 7.19
N ASN A 99 -14.07 11.03 6.71
CA ASN A 99 -14.90 11.25 5.53
C ASN A 99 -14.03 11.90 4.43
N SER A 100 -14.22 11.51 3.17
CA SER A 100 -13.75 12.29 2.02
C SER A 100 -14.64 13.53 1.86
N TYR A 101 -14.06 14.73 1.93
CA TYR A 101 -14.79 16.00 1.80
C TYR A 101 -14.21 16.83 0.66
N CYS A 102 -15.07 17.40 -0.19
CA CYS A 102 -14.66 18.43 -1.15
C CYS A 102 -15.68 19.58 -1.16
N ARG A 103 -15.22 20.82 -1.01
CA ARG A 103 -16.00 22.03 -1.35
C ARG A 103 -15.39 22.65 -2.62
N ASP A 104 -16.27 23.01 -3.56
CA ASP A 104 -16.02 23.70 -4.84
C ASP A 104 -15.17 23.04 -5.94
N ASN A 105 -15.15 21.70 -6.00
CA ASN A 105 -15.58 20.88 -7.17
C ASN A 105 -15.12 19.41 -7.10
N LYS A 106 -15.87 18.43 -6.58
CA LYS A 106 -16.82 18.32 -5.46
C LYS A 106 -17.16 16.82 -5.29
N LEU A 107 -17.23 16.31 -4.06
CA LEU A 107 -18.24 15.34 -3.65
C LEU A 107 -18.88 15.86 -2.37
N ALA A 108 -20.21 16.00 -2.39
CA ALA A 108 -21.01 16.61 -1.33
C ALA A 108 -21.72 15.56 -0.45
N GLY A 109 -21.55 15.72 0.87
CA GLY A 109 -22.38 15.19 1.99
C GLY A 109 -21.75 14.05 2.80
N VAL A 110 -21.83 13.94 4.15
CA VAL A 110 -22.15 14.84 5.28
C VAL A 110 -21.17 14.53 6.44
N PHE A 111 -20.88 15.58 7.21
CA PHE A 111 -19.98 15.70 8.36
C PHE A 111 -20.26 14.73 9.54
N ASN A 112 -19.19 14.31 10.22
CA ASN A 112 -19.12 14.10 11.69
C ASN A 112 -17.65 13.84 12.11
N GLY A 113 -16.88 14.92 12.35
CA GLY A 113 -15.60 14.88 13.09
C GLY A 113 -14.36 15.47 12.38
N ASP A 114 -13.38 15.93 13.19
CA ASP A 114 -12.16 16.70 12.88
C ASP A 114 -11.08 16.01 11.99
N ARG A 115 -11.45 15.17 11.01
CA ARG A 115 -10.46 14.43 10.19
C ARG A 115 -10.76 14.52 8.69
N SER A 116 -10.09 15.45 8.02
CA SER A 116 -10.11 15.63 6.56
C SER A 116 -9.35 14.52 5.84
N GLY A 117 -10.06 13.68 5.08
CA GLY A 117 -9.47 12.82 4.05
C GLY A 117 -9.11 13.61 2.78
N PRO A 118 -8.33 13.03 1.85
CA PRO A 118 -8.08 13.64 0.55
C PRO A 118 -9.37 13.77 -0.25
N CYS A 119 -9.50 14.85 -1.03
CA CYS A 119 -10.58 14.92 -2.01
C CYS A 119 -10.24 13.97 -3.17
N VAL A 120 -11.23 13.21 -3.63
CA VAL A 120 -11.01 12.12 -4.59
C VAL A 120 -11.02 12.69 -6.01
N THR A 121 -9.84 13.17 -6.45
CA THR A 121 -9.60 13.63 -7.82
C THR A 121 -9.17 12.48 -8.73
N GLN A 122 -9.22 12.70 -10.05
CA GLN A 122 -8.73 11.71 -11.02
C GLN A 122 -7.24 11.42 -10.85
N GLU A 123 -6.43 12.41 -10.44
CA GLU A 123 -5.01 12.24 -10.16
C GLU A 123 -4.78 11.29 -8.97
N VAL A 124 -5.56 11.45 -7.90
CA VAL A 124 -5.52 10.55 -6.73
C VAL A 124 -5.88 9.12 -7.15
N VAL A 125 -6.94 8.94 -7.94
CA VAL A 125 -7.36 7.63 -8.47
C VAL A 125 -6.28 7.03 -9.37
N ASN A 126 -5.72 7.82 -10.29
CA ASN A 126 -4.68 7.38 -11.22
C ASN A 126 -3.40 6.96 -10.49
N TYR A 127 -2.92 7.77 -9.55
CA TYR A 127 -1.73 7.44 -8.76
C TYR A 127 -1.96 6.18 -7.91
N THR A 128 -3.11 6.08 -7.27
CA THR A 128 -3.46 4.89 -6.46
C THR A 128 -3.57 3.63 -7.33
N SER A 129 -4.16 3.74 -8.52
CA SER A 129 -4.26 2.64 -9.49
C SER A 129 -2.91 2.22 -10.05
N PHE A 130 -2.07 3.19 -10.40
CA PHE A 130 -0.68 2.97 -10.83
C PHE A 130 0.10 2.21 -9.76
N LEU A 131 0.09 2.73 -8.53
CA LEU A 131 0.82 2.13 -7.42
C LEU A 131 0.30 0.72 -7.10
N SER A 132 -1.03 0.54 -7.07
CA SER A 132 -1.64 -0.76 -6.84
C SER A 132 -1.19 -1.78 -7.90
N SER A 133 -1.24 -1.40 -9.18
CA SER A 133 -0.82 -2.28 -10.27
C SER A 133 0.66 -2.65 -10.15
N LYS A 134 1.51 -1.67 -9.83
CA LYS A 134 2.96 -1.91 -9.67
C LYS A 134 3.26 -2.84 -8.49
N VAL A 135 2.61 -2.64 -7.34
CA VAL A 135 2.78 -3.52 -6.17
C VAL A 135 2.27 -4.93 -6.49
N LEU A 136 1.09 -5.05 -7.11
CA LEU A 136 0.50 -6.34 -7.47
C LEU A 136 1.40 -7.13 -8.45
N ASN A 137 1.90 -6.47 -9.49
CA ASN A 137 2.85 -7.06 -10.44
C ASN A 137 4.12 -7.51 -9.73
N CYS A 138 4.65 -6.68 -8.81
CA CYS A 138 5.81 -7.07 -8.04
C CYS A 138 5.54 -8.38 -7.31
N PHE A 139 4.50 -8.47 -6.48
CA PHE A 139 4.20 -9.68 -5.71
C PHE A 139 3.94 -10.92 -6.58
N ASN A 140 3.29 -10.77 -7.73
CA ASN A 140 3.03 -11.90 -8.63
C ASN A 140 4.28 -12.37 -9.40
N SER A 141 5.29 -11.52 -9.54
CA SER A 141 6.61 -11.91 -10.05
C SER A 141 7.50 -12.56 -8.98
N LEU A 142 7.17 -12.45 -7.68
CA LEU A 142 8.03 -12.93 -6.62
C LEU A 142 8.02 -14.46 -6.49
N ASN A 143 9.22 -15.01 -6.49
CA ASN A 143 9.47 -16.36 -6.07
C ASN A 143 10.17 -16.35 -4.70
N VAL A 144 9.52 -16.94 -3.68
CA VAL A 144 10.07 -17.03 -2.32
C VAL A 144 10.30 -18.51 -1.99
N GLY A 145 11.57 -18.92 -1.96
CA GLY A 145 11.95 -20.29 -1.62
C GLY A 145 11.45 -21.33 -2.62
N GLY A 146 11.48 -21.01 -3.92
CA GLY A 146 11.02 -21.88 -5.00
C GLY A 146 9.50 -21.88 -5.22
N LYS A 147 8.74 -21.03 -4.52
CA LYS A 147 7.28 -20.95 -4.62
C LYS A 147 6.81 -19.54 -4.91
N THR A 148 5.86 -19.45 -5.82
CA THR A 148 5.06 -18.24 -6.04
C THR A 148 3.92 -18.23 -5.03
N ILE A 149 3.66 -17.07 -4.42
CA ILE A 149 2.49 -16.86 -3.57
C ILE A 149 1.65 -15.78 -4.26
N PRO A 150 0.83 -16.17 -5.26
CA PRO A 150 0.10 -15.20 -6.05
C PRO A 150 -0.87 -14.43 -5.17
N LEU A 151 -0.98 -13.13 -5.45
CA LEU A 151 -2.00 -12.26 -4.89
C LEU A 151 -2.95 -11.89 -6.02
N SER A 152 -4.22 -12.27 -5.90
CA SER A 152 -5.23 -11.83 -6.86
C SER A 152 -5.55 -10.34 -6.65
N ALA A 153 -5.93 -9.66 -7.73
CA ALA A 153 -6.41 -8.28 -7.67
C ALA A 153 -7.61 -8.15 -6.73
N SER A 154 -8.50 -9.15 -6.73
CA SER A 154 -9.69 -9.20 -5.86
C SER A 154 -9.32 -9.28 -4.38
N THR A 155 -8.33 -10.10 -4.01
CA THR A 155 -7.83 -10.19 -2.64
C THR A 155 -7.11 -8.92 -2.22
N PHE A 156 -6.28 -8.34 -3.08
CA PHE A 156 -5.62 -7.07 -2.79
C PHE A 156 -6.63 -5.94 -2.57
N PHE A 157 -7.58 -5.78 -3.50
CA PHE A 157 -8.66 -4.79 -3.36
C PHE A 157 -9.47 -5.04 -2.10
N SER A 158 -9.89 -6.28 -1.84
CA SER A 158 -10.66 -6.65 -0.65
C SER A 158 -9.93 -6.29 0.62
N LYS A 159 -8.61 -6.53 0.70
CA LYS A 159 -7.81 -6.15 1.85
C LYS A 159 -7.73 -4.63 2.03
N ILE A 160 -7.23 -3.89 1.04
CA ILE A 160 -7.01 -2.45 1.22
C ILE A 160 -8.32 -1.68 1.33
N ASN A 161 -9.34 -2.08 0.57
CA ASN A 161 -10.68 -1.53 0.76
C ASN A 161 -11.17 -1.80 2.17
N ALA A 162 -10.97 -2.99 2.76
CA ALA A 162 -11.37 -3.25 4.15
C ALA A 162 -10.75 -2.26 5.14
N GLU A 163 -9.45 -2.05 5.01
CA GLU A 163 -8.62 -1.36 6.00
C GLU A 163 -8.79 0.16 5.93
N SER A 164 -8.65 0.73 4.74
CA SER A 164 -8.58 2.19 4.57
C SER A 164 -9.50 2.73 3.50
N GLY A 165 -10.13 1.87 2.68
CA GLY A 165 -10.81 2.36 1.46
C GLY A 165 -9.82 3.03 0.50
N PHE A 166 -8.55 2.60 0.51
CA PHE A 166 -7.44 3.25 -0.19
C PHE A 166 -7.10 4.67 0.32
N ASN A 167 -7.65 5.11 1.46
CA ASN A 167 -7.30 6.40 2.04
C ASN A 167 -5.89 6.37 2.66
N PHE A 168 -4.96 7.11 2.04
CA PHE A 168 -3.57 7.22 2.48
C PHE A 168 -3.34 8.16 3.68
N THR A 169 -4.33 8.98 4.08
CA THR A 169 -4.24 9.83 5.28
C THR A 169 -4.82 9.16 6.53
N SER A 170 -5.39 7.96 6.37
CA SER A 170 -6.04 7.24 7.46
C SER A 170 -5.05 6.88 8.57
N ASN A 171 -5.37 7.33 9.78
CA ASN A 171 -4.69 6.96 11.02
C ASN A 171 -5.77 6.60 12.05
N HIS A 172 -6.21 5.35 12.04
CA HIS A 172 -7.10 4.84 13.07
C HIS A 172 -6.29 4.42 14.30
N VAL A 173 -6.96 4.27 15.45
CA VAL A 173 -6.28 3.84 16.68
C VAL A 173 -5.67 2.46 16.46
N GLY A 174 -4.34 2.37 16.46
CA GLY A 174 -3.60 1.12 16.35
C GLY A 174 -3.11 0.75 14.94
N GLY A 175 -3.29 1.59 13.91
CA GLY A 175 -2.81 1.32 12.56
C GLY A 175 -2.47 2.57 11.74
N VAL A 176 -1.53 2.47 10.80
CA VAL A 176 -1.02 3.62 10.01
C VAL A 176 -1.00 3.36 8.50
N GLY A 177 -1.24 4.42 7.73
CA GLY A 177 -1.13 4.45 6.27
C GLY A 177 -2.25 3.71 5.55
N ILE A 178 -2.14 3.60 4.23
CA ILE A 178 -3.16 2.98 3.37
C ILE A 178 -3.43 1.52 3.71
N GLY A 179 -2.46 0.82 4.30
CA GLY A 179 -2.62 -0.55 4.75
C GLY A 179 -3.15 -0.74 6.17
N GLN A 180 -3.39 0.35 6.93
CA GLN A 180 -3.64 0.38 8.38
C GLN A 180 -2.73 -0.59 9.16
N MET A 181 -1.43 -0.50 8.91
CA MET A 181 -0.47 -1.42 9.50
C MET A 181 -0.36 -1.23 11.01
N THR A 182 -0.57 -2.31 11.76
CA THR A 182 -0.47 -2.29 13.22
C THR A 182 0.97 -2.30 13.71
N SER A 183 1.19 -2.00 15.00
CA SER A 183 2.52 -2.10 15.64
C SER A 183 3.15 -3.48 15.50
N ILE A 184 2.34 -4.53 15.57
CA ILE A 184 2.79 -5.91 15.40
C ILE A 184 3.21 -6.14 13.95
N ALA A 185 2.39 -5.73 12.99
CA ALA A 185 2.72 -5.87 11.57
C ALA A 185 3.99 -5.10 11.21
N ILE A 186 4.14 -3.85 11.68
CA ILE A 186 5.33 -3.02 11.49
C ILE A 186 6.58 -3.70 12.07
N LYS A 187 6.48 -4.22 13.29
CA LYS A 187 7.58 -4.97 13.91
C LYS A 187 7.94 -6.21 13.08
N GLU A 188 6.95 -6.97 12.61
CA GLU A 188 7.18 -8.18 11.81
C GLU A 188 7.85 -7.88 10.46
N VAL A 189 7.42 -6.83 9.75
CA VAL A 189 8.01 -6.49 8.44
C VAL A 189 9.37 -5.84 8.52
N ASN A 190 9.74 -5.25 9.67
CA ASN A 190 11.03 -4.57 9.84
C ASN A 190 12.06 -5.41 10.59
N GLN A 191 11.63 -6.20 11.57
CA GLN A 191 12.52 -6.95 12.46
C GLN A 191 12.19 -8.45 12.56
N GLY A 192 10.96 -8.83 12.20
CA GLY A 192 10.47 -10.19 12.37
C GLY A 192 10.68 -11.09 11.16
N SER A 193 9.85 -12.14 11.09
CA SER A 193 9.99 -13.15 10.04
C SER A 193 9.41 -12.69 8.71
N ALA A 194 8.42 -11.78 8.73
CA ALA A 194 7.92 -11.14 7.51
C ALA A 194 9.01 -10.31 6.80
N ARG A 195 9.99 -9.76 7.54
CA ARG A 195 11.15 -9.10 6.93
C ARG A 195 11.93 -10.04 6.00
N LYS A 196 12.19 -11.27 6.46
CA LYS A 196 12.92 -12.27 5.68
C LYS A 196 12.18 -12.62 4.39
N PHE A 197 10.85 -12.65 4.46
CA PHE A 197 9.99 -12.82 3.29
C PHE A 197 10.13 -11.63 2.31
N LEU A 198 10.04 -10.40 2.81
CA LEU A 198 10.15 -9.18 2.02
C LEU A 198 11.53 -8.97 1.37
N ARG A 199 12.60 -9.57 1.89
CA ARG A 199 13.92 -9.59 1.23
C ARG A 199 13.94 -10.31 -0.12
N ALA A 200 12.89 -11.06 -0.48
CA ALA A 200 12.75 -11.55 -1.85
C ALA A 200 12.56 -10.39 -2.85
N ILE A 201 11.86 -9.31 -2.44
CA ILE A 201 11.66 -8.11 -3.27
C ILE A 201 12.98 -7.42 -3.56
N THR A 202 13.86 -7.33 -2.57
CA THR A 202 15.16 -6.64 -2.72
C THR A 202 16.14 -7.36 -3.64
N LYS A 203 15.86 -8.64 -3.93
CA LYS A 203 16.62 -9.52 -4.82
C LYS A 203 15.95 -9.71 -6.18
N SER A 204 14.71 -9.23 -6.36
CA SER A 204 14.00 -9.37 -7.63
C SER A 204 14.66 -8.53 -8.72
N THR A 205 14.82 -9.11 -9.90
CA THR A 205 15.27 -8.41 -11.11
C THR A 205 14.11 -7.74 -11.85
N ASP A 206 12.86 -8.04 -11.46
CA ASP A 206 11.66 -7.46 -12.08
C ASP A 206 11.59 -5.96 -11.80
N THR A 207 11.40 -5.17 -12.86
CA THR A 207 11.36 -3.70 -12.80
C THR A 207 10.23 -3.20 -11.90
N SER A 208 9.11 -3.91 -11.81
CA SER A 208 8.00 -3.59 -10.91
C SER A 208 8.38 -3.71 -9.44
N CYS A 209 9.36 -4.55 -9.10
CA CYS A 209 9.85 -4.73 -7.74
C CYS A 209 11.02 -3.81 -7.36
N GLN A 210 11.79 -3.28 -8.32
CA GLN A 210 13.02 -2.53 -8.03
C GLN A 210 12.78 -1.32 -7.11
N THR A 211 11.77 -0.51 -7.39
CA THR A 211 11.43 0.66 -6.55
C THR A 211 11.13 0.24 -5.12
N PHE A 212 10.34 -0.83 -4.93
CA PHE A 212 10.01 -1.32 -3.59
C PHE A 212 11.21 -1.97 -2.92
N GLY A 213 12.08 -2.65 -3.68
CA GLY A 213 13.33 -3.18 -3.19
C GLY A 213 14.23 -2.10 -2.60
N ASN A 214 14.28 -0.92 -3.24
CA ASN A 214 15.03 0.23 -2.73
C ASN A 214 14.42 0.78 -1.43
N ILE A 215 13.11 0.97 -1.37
CA ILE A 215 12.40 1.38 -0.13
C ILE A 215 12.74 0.41 1.01
N ILE A 216 12.66 -0.88 0.75
CA ILE A 216 12.94 -1.92 1.74
C ILE A 216 14.40 -1.84 2.21
N LYS A 217 15.38 -1.75 1.30
CA LYS A 217 16.81 -1.63 1.65
C LYS A 217 17.11 -0.39 2.49
N GLU A 218 16.55 0.76 2.11
CA GLU A 218 16.71 2.01 2.85
C GLU A 218 16.12 1.91 4.26
N ASP A 219 14.90 1.38 4.40
CA ASP A 219 14.26 1.22 5.71
C ASP A 219 15.05 0.30 6.66
N GLU A 220 15.83 -0.63 6.09
CA GLU A 220 16.75 -1.51 6.83
C GLU A 220 17.87 -0.71 7.52
N SER A 221 18.34 0.36 6.86
CA SER A 221 19.38 1.26 7.36
C SER A 221 18.85 2.28 8.37
N VAL A 222 17.65 2.81 8.13
CA VAL A 222 17.04 3.90 8.94
C VAL A 222 16.28 3.35 10.16
N LYS A 223 16.01 2.04 10.22
CA LYS A 223 15.34 1.35 11.34
C LYS A 223 13.97 1.96 11.66
N ILE A 224 13.10 2.07 10.64
CA ILE A 224 11.71 2.49 10.84
C ILE A 224 11.01 1.44 11.72
N ASN A 225 10.85 1.71 13.01
CA ASN A 225 10.51 0.65 13.97
C ASN A 225 9.20 0.87 14.74
N ARG A 226 8.42 1.91 14.41
CA ARG A 226 7.31 2.32 15.26
C ARG A 226 6.05 2.56 14.44
N SER A 227 5.03 1.76 14.70
CA SER A 227 3.64 2.22 14.60
C SER A 227 3.42 3.33 15.62
N SER A 228 2.54 4.29 15.33
CA SER A 228 2.16 5.30 16.31
C SER A 228 1.62 4.63 17.57
N SER A 229 2.45 4.52 18.61
CA SER A 229 1.96 4.09 19.92
C SER A 229 1.22 5.29 20.53
N LEU A 230 0.11 5.03 21.21
CA LEU A 230 -0.61 6.02 22.03
C LEU A 230 0.29 6.71 23.08
N ARG A 231 1.51 6.22 23.30
CA ARG A 231 2.48 6.73 24.27
C ARG A 231 3.52 7.69 23.69
N SER A 232 3.59 7.84 22.38
CA SER A 232 4.47 8.83 21.76
C SER A 232 3.83 10.21 21.96
N LYS A 233 4.57 11.24 22.40
CA LYS A 233 4.08 12.63 22.55
C LYS A 233 4.93 13.56 21.69
N GLY A 234 4.37 14.67 21.20
CA GLY A 234 5.13 15.72 20.49
C GLY A 234 5.36 15.49 18.99
N THR A 235 6.40 16.13 18.46
CA THR A 235 6.84 16.12 17.04
C THR A 235 7.10 14.71 16.50
N ASP A 236 7.53 13.77 17.35
CA ASP A 236 7.82 12.39 16.98
C ASP A 236 6.61 11.65 16.38
N ILE A 237 5.40 11.85 16.91
CA ILE A 237 4.18 11.23 16.34
C ILE A 237 3.91 11.73 14.91
N LYS A 238 4.16 13.03 14.66
CA LYS A 238 3.94 13.62 13.35
C LYS A 238 4.93 13.00 12.36
N ASN A 239 6.22 13.03 12.69
CA ASN A 239 7.28 12.44 11.86
C ASN A 239 7.02 10.96 11.54
N HIS A 240 6.63 10.16 12.53
CA HIS A 240 6.31 8.75 12.31
C HIS A 240 5.14 8.52 11.35
N ILE A 241 4.04 9.26 11.48
CA ILE A 241 2.92 9.07 10.55
C ILE A 241 3.28 9.56 9.14
N CYS A 242 4.11 10.59 9.01
CA CYS A 242 4.62 11.04 7.72
C CYS A 242 5.44 9.97 7.00
N GLU A 243 6.22 9.15 7.73
CA GLU A 243 6.94 8.00 7.16
C GLU A 243 6.00 6.99 6.47
N TRP A 244 4.72 6.93 6.86
CA TRP A 244 3.77 5.96 6.32
C TRP A 244 2.73 6.59 5.39
N THR A 245 2.76 7.92 5.24
CA THR A 245 1.73 8.67 4.52
C THR A 245 2.29 9.66 3.49
N SER A 246 3.60 9.88 3.40
CA SER A 246 4.17 10.74 2.34
C SER A 246 3.94 10.15 0.95
N LEU A 247 3.75 11.01 -0.05
CA LEU A 247 3.35 10.56 -1.39
C LEU A 247 4.40 9.68 -2.06
N ASN A 248 5.64 10.16 -2.06
CA ASN A 248 6.80 9.55 -2.71
C ASN A 248 7.22 8.21 -2.09
N ARG A 249 7.21 8.12 -0.74
CA ARG A 249 7.76 6.97 -0.01
C ARG A 249 6.77 6.33 0.93
N GLY A 250 6.01 7.10 1.70
CA GLY A 250 5.13 6.57 2.73
C GLY A 250 3.97 5.75 2.20
N VAL A 251 3.25 6.23 1.18
CA VAL A 251 2.15 5.49 0.55
C VAL A 251 2.66 4.22 -0.13
N PRO A 252 3.73 4.25 -0.96
CA PRO A 252 4.36 3.04 -1.50
C PRO A 252 4.83 2.05 -0.42
N ARG A 253 5.52 2.54 0.63
CA ARG A 253 5.96 1.75 1.79
C ARG A 253 4.78 1.06 2.47
N SER A 254 3.72 1.80 2.75
CA SER A 254 2.53 1.27 3.42
C SER A 254 1.83 0.22 2.56
N MET A 255 1.74 0.40 1.24
CA MET A 255 1.19 -0.61 0.34
C MET A 255 2.04 -1.88 0.30
N VAL A 256 3.34 -1.78 0.02
CA VAL A 256 4.21 -2.96 -0.13
C VAL A 256 4.35 -3.72 1.18
N TYR A 257 4.46 -3.04 2.32
CA TYR A 257 4.54 -3.74 3.61
C TYR A 257 3.22 -4.33 4.06
N SER A 258 2.08 -3.68 3.80
CA SER A 258 0.77 -4.25 4.14
C SER A 258 0.47 -5.50 3.30
N LEU A 259 0.78 -5.46 2.00
CA LEU A 259 0.65 -6.63 1.14
C LEU A 259 1.70 -7.70 1.42
N GLY A 260 2.93 -7.31 1.71
CA GLY A 260 3.99 -8.25 2.05
C GLY A 260 3.73 -8.99 3.34
N TYR A 261 3.19 -8.30 4.35
CA TYR A 261 2.72 -8.93 5.56
C TYR A 261 1.55 -9.89 5.27
N PHE A 262 0.61 -9.51 4.40
CA PHE A 262 -0.47 -10.41 3.98
C PHE A 262 0.04 -11.66 3.25
N ALA A 263 0.94 -11.52 2.28
CA ALA A 263 1.54 -12.62 1.55
C ALA A 263 2.34 -13.56 2.49
N TYR A 264 3.04 -12.99 3.47
CA TYR A 264 3.71 -13.75 4.52
C TYR A 264 2.70 -14.55 5.39
N ILE A 265 1.61 -13.93 5.82
CA ILE A 265 0.54 -14.65 6.55
C ILE A 265 -0.08 -15.74 5.67
N LYS A 266 -0.30 -15.46 4.38
CA LYS A 266 -0.78 -16.43 3.39
C LYS A 266 0.15 -17.65 3.30
N SER A 267 1.47 -17.43 3.25
CA SER A 267 2.45 -18.52 3.22
C SER A 267 2.47 -19.33 4.51
N LEU A 268 2.35 -18.67 5.68
CA LEU A 268 2.24 -19.37 6.97
C LEU A 268 0.98 -20.23 7.04
N ASN A 269 -0.14 -19.72 6.56
CA ASN A 269 -1.41 -20.46 6.54
C ASN A 269 -1.35 -21.66 5.61
N ALA A 270 -0.73 -21.53 4.43
CA ALA A 270 -0.53 -22.65 3.51
C ALA A 270 0.27 -23.78 4.19
N ASN A 271 1.38 -23.43 4.84
CA ASN A 271 2.21 -24.41 5.55
C ASN A 271 1.47 -25.04 6.74
N TYR A 272 0.73 -24.24 7.50
CA TYR A 272 -0.07 -24.71 8.63
C TYR A 272 -1.15 -25.70 8.19
N LEU A 273 -1.93 -25.34 7.16
CA LEU A 273 -3.00 -26.18 6.62
C LEU A 273 -2.44 -27.50 6.08
N LYS A 274 -1.35 -27.45 5.30
CA LYS A 274 -0.67 -28.66 4.80
C LYS A 274 -0.20 -29.58 5.92
N LYS A 275 0.34 -29.01 7.01
CA LYS A 275 0.79 -29.79 8.18
C LYS A 275 -0.37 -30.39 8.97
N LYS A 276 -1.44 -29.63 9.18
CA LYS A 276 -2.54 -30.02 10.08
C LYS A 276 -3.60 -30.89 9.38
N TRP A 277 -3.83 -30.66 8.09
CA TRP A 277 -4.79 -31.38 7.24
C TRP A 277 -4.15 -31.70 5.89
N PRO A 278 -3.22 -32.66 5.81
CA PRO A 278 -2.45 -32.95 4.58
C PRO A 278 -3.28 -33.45 3.40
N LYS A 279 -4.48 -34.00 3.67
CA LYS A 279 -5.42 -34.48 2.64
C LYS A 279 -6.41 -33.40 2.16
N LEU A 280 -6.34 -32.18 2.73
CA LEU A 280 -7.22 -31.09 2.36
C LEU A 280 -6.80 -30.51 1.00
N THR A 281 -7.71 -30.52 0.03
CA THR A 281 -7.54 -29.75 -1.20
C THR A 281 -7.64 -28.27 -0.87
N ILE A 282 -6.58 -27.52 -1.16
CA ILE A 282 -6.47 -26.08 -0.89
C ILE A 282 -6.22 -25.40 -2.22
N ASP A 283 -7.14 -24.53 -2.63
CA ASP A 283 -6.91 -23.61 -3.74
C ASP A 283 -6.57 -22.20 -3.22
N ASP A 284 -6.17 -21.32 -4.14
CA ASP A 284 -5.76 -19.96 -3.81
C ASP A 284 -6.88 -19.13 -3.21
N GLU A 285 -8.13 -19.31 -3.66
CA GLU A 285 -9.28 -18.57 -3.13
C GLU A 285 -9.55 -18.94 -1.67
N PHE A 286 -9.53 -20.23 -1.34
CA PHE A 286 -9.66 -20.71 0.03
C PHE A 286 -8.53 -20.14 0.90
N LEU A 287 -7.30 -20.19 0.41
CA LEU A 287 -6.15 -19.68 1.12
C LEU A 287 -6.21 -18.16 1.34
N ASP A 288 -6.72 -17.40 0.36
CA ASP A 288 -6.98 -15.97 0.47
C ASP A 288 -8.05 -15.67 1.54
N GLN A 289 -9.17 -16.41 1.54
CA GLN A 289 -10.24 -16.26 2.53
C GLN A 289 -9.76 -16.58 3.95
N VAL A 290 -8.99 -17.66 4.11
CA VAL A 290 -8.33 -18.02 5.38
C VAL A 290 -7.41 -16.90 5.84
N SER A 291 -6.63 -16.33 4.92
CA SER A 291 -5.65 -15.29 5.23
C SER A 291 -6.33 -13.97 5.59
N LEU A 292 -7.42 -13.60 4.92
CA LEU A 292 -8.27 -12.47 5.31
C LEU A 292 -8.90 -12.70 6.69
N LEU A 293 -9.36 -13.92 7.01
CA LEU A 293 -9.92 -14.24 8.32
C LEU A 293 -8.91 -14.03 9.46
N ALA A 294 -7.61 -14.23 9.20
CA ALA A 294 -6.53 -13.96 10.16
C ALA A 294 -6.39 -12.46 10.53
N TYR A 295 -6.96 -11.55 9.73
CA TYR A 295 -7.04 -10.11 10.01
C TYR A 295 -8.29 -9.70 10.80
N SER A 296 -9.15 -10.66 11.17
CA SER A 296 -10.24 -10.38 12.11
C SER A 296 -9.70 -9.97 13.49
N ASN A 297 -10.56 -9.41 14.33
CA ASN A 297 -10.20 -9.02 15.71
C ASN A 297 -9.66 -10.18 16.55
N SER A 298 -9.99 -11.43 16.20
CA SER A 298 -9.50 -12.63 16.89
C SER A 298 -8.12 -13.10 16.39
N GLY A 299 -7.58 -12.46 15.35
CA GLY A 299 -6.25 -12.70 14.81
C GLY A 299 -6.02 -14.13 14.31
N PRO A 300 -4.75 -14.54 14.17
CA PRO A 300 -4.39 -15.88 13.70
C PRO A 300 -4.90 -17.02 14.61
N PHE A 301 -5.00 -16.80 15.92
CA PHE A 301 -5.50 -17.83 16.84
C PHE A 301 -7.00 -18.08 16.67
N GLY A 302 -7.80 -17.02 16.59
CA GLY A 302 -9.23 -17.14 16.30
C GLY A 302 -9.49 -17.74 14.93
N MET A 303 -8.69 -17.38 13.92
CA MET A 303 -8.73 -18.01 12.60
C MET A 303 -8.50 -19.52 12.69
N ARG A 304 -7.48 -19.99 13.43
CA ARG A 304 -7.21 -21.44 13.61
C ARG A 304 -8.36 -22.16 14.31
N SER A 305 -8.94 -21.55 15.34
CA SER A 305 -10.11 -22.11 16.04
C SER A 305 -11.31 -22.25 15.10
N ALA A 306 -11.59 -21.19 14.33
CA ALA A 306 -12.66 -21.19 13.32
C ALA A 306 -12.43 -22.27 12.25
N LEU A 307 -11.21 -22.44 11.76
CA LEU A 307 -10.89 -23.47 10.76
C LEU A 307 -11.12 -24.88 11.27
N LYS A 308 -10.74 -25.16 12.53
CA LYS A 308 -10.98 -26.48 13.12
C LYS A 308 -12.47 -26.85 13.06
N GLN A 309 -13.34 -25.92 13.44
CA GLN A 309 -14.80 -26.11 13.39
C GLN A 309 -15.32 -26.22 11.96
N ILE A 310 -14.86 -25.36 11.05
CA ILE A 310 -15.31 -25.34 9.65
C ILE A 310 -14.93 -26.64 8.95
N ILE A 311 -13.67 -27.06 9.05
CA ILE A 311 -13.18 -28.27 8.40
C ILE A 311 -13.86 -29.52 8.96
N SER A 312 -14.16 -29.57 10.27
CA SER A 312 -14.86 -30.72 10.85
C SER A 312 -16.35 -30.81 10.48
N SER A 313 -16.97 -29.70 10.07
CA SER A 313 -18.41 -29.61 9.78
C SER A 313 -18.75 -29.52 8.29
N SER A 314 -17.75 -29.34 7.43
CA SER A 314 -17.94 -29.20 5.98
C SER A 314 -17.53 -30.47 5.25
N ARG A 315 -18.30 -30.84 4.23
CA ARG A 315 -18.06 -32.03 3.39
C ARG A 315 -17.25 -31.74 2.14
N SER A 316 -17.17 -30.46 1.74
CA SER A 316 -16.53 -30.03 0.50
C SER A 316 -15.78 -28.72 0.68
N LEU A 317 -14.85 -28.42 -0.23
CA LEU A 317 -14.14 -27.14 -0.27
C LEU A 317 -15.10 -25.96 -0.45
N GLN A 318 -16.18 -26.14 -1.21
CA GLN A 318 -17.20 -25.11 -1.42
C GLN A 318 -17.99 -24.81 -0.15
N GLU A 319 -18.33 -25.83 0.65
CA GLU A 319 -18.95 -25.64 1.96
C GLU A 319 -18.00 -24.92 2.93
N MET A 320 -16.71 -25.27 2.92
CA MET A 320 -15.71 -24.61 3.75
C MET A 320 -15.58 -23.12 3.39
N LYS A 321 -15.46 -22.79 2.09
CA LYS A 321 -15.44 -21.41 1.59
C LYS A 321 -16.69 -20.65 2.01
N ALA A 322 -17.87 -21.25 1.84
CA ALA A 322 -19.13 -20.65 2.26
C ALA A 322 -19.18 -20.38 3.78
N ALA A 323 -18.70 -21.31 4.60
CA ALA A 323 -18.65 -21.17 6.05
C ALA A 323 -17.65 -20.08 6.50
N ILE A 324 -16.49 -19.98 5.84
CA ILE A 324 -15.54 -18.88 6.06
C ILE A 324 -16.19 -17.54 5.70
N ASN A 325 -16.86 -17.43 4.54
CA ASN A 325 -17.51 -16.21 4.09
C ASN A 325 -18.68 -15.74 4.99
N ARG A 326 -19.24 -16.63 5.82
CA ARG A 326 -20.24 -16.29 6.84
C ARG A 326 -19.64 -15.70 8.11
N LYS A 327 -18.31 -15.72 8.30
CA LYS A 327 -17.66 -15.11 9.46
C LYS A 327 -17.85 -13.58 9.42
N SER A 328 -18.12 -13.00 10.59
CA SER A 328 -18.51 -11.59 10.76
C SER A 328 -17.56 -10.61 10.05
N TYR A 329 -16.26 -10.85 10.13
CA TYR A 329 -15.26 -10.04 9.44
C TYR A 329 -15.44 -10.06 7.91
N LEU A 330 -15.60 -11.22 7.29
CA LEU A 330 -15.78 -11.32 5.83
C LEU A 330 -17.17 -10.83 5.38
N VAL A 331 -18.20 -10.99 6.20
CA VAL A 331 -19.51 -10.36 5.97
C VAL A 331 -19.38 -8.84 5.96
N ALA A 332 -18.69 -8.26 6.94
CA ALA A 332 -18.41 -6.83 6.97
C ALA A 332 -17.58 -6.39 5.76
N ASN A 333 -16.62 -7.21 5.34
CA ASN A 333 -15.79 -6.92 4.19
C ASN A 333 -16.60 -6.92 2.88
N LYS A 334 -17.50 -7.89 2.70
CA LYS A 334 -18.45 -7.92 1.57
C LYS A 334 -19.34 -6.68 1.53
N LYS A 335 -19.83 -6.20 2.68
CA LYS A 335 -20.59 -4.93 2.76
C LYS A 335 -19.74 -3.73 2.30
N ARG A 336 -18.46 -3.68 2.65
CA ARG A 336 -17.52 -2.62 2.20
C ARG A 336 -17.28 -2.69 0.69
N LEU A 337 -17.16 -3.88 0.12
CA LEU A 337 -17.06 -4.09 -1.33
C LEU A 337 -18.34 -3.61 -2.05
N GLN A 338 -19.51 -3.99 -1.55
CA GLN A 338 -20.80 -3.52 -2.10
C GLN A 338 -20.94 -2.00 -2.02
N SER A 339 -20.48 -1.38 -0.92
CA SER A 339 -20.46 0.08 -0.80
C SER A 339 -19.56 0.73 -1.85
N ALA A 340 -18.36 0.20 -2.08
CA ALA A 340 -17.46 0.71 -3.12
C ALA A 340 -18.11 0.56 -4.51
N LYS A 341 -18.72 -0.58 -4.80
CA LYS A 341 -19.46 -0.80 -6.05
C LYS A 341 -20.59 0.22 -6.25
N LYS A 342 -21.40 0.46 -5.22
CA LYS A 342 -22.48 1.47 -5.27
C LYS A 342 -21.93 2.87 -5.55
N LEU A 343 -20.86 3.26 -4.86
CA LEU A 343 -20.23 4.58 -5.01
C LEU A 343 -19.52 4.77 -6.36
N SER A 344 -19.14 3.67 -7.02
CA SER A 344 -18.64 3.69 -8.41
C SER A 344 -19.75 3.73 -9.48
N GLY A 345 -21.02 3.87 -9.09
CA GLY A 345 -22.15 3.79 -10.03
C GLY A 345 -22.36 2.38 -10.61
N GLY A 346 -21.94 1.34 -9.89
CA GLY A 346 -22.03 -0.05 -10.33
C GLY A 346 -20.90 -0.52 -11.26
N LYS A 347 -19.99 0.38 -11.66
CA LYS A 347 -18.91 0.09 -12.62
C LYS A 347 -17.77 -0.77 -12.06
N CYS A 348 -17.60 -0.81 -10.74
CA CYS A 348 -16.65 -1.72 -10.11
C CYS A 348 -17.07 -3.19 -10.29
N GLN A 349 -16.28 -3.93 -11.08
CA GLN A 349 -16.41 -5.36 -11.31
C GLN A 349 -15.07 -6.03 -10.94
N ILE A 350 -15.06 -6.82 -9.87
CA ILE A 350 -13.85 -7.44 -9.31
C ILE A 350 -14.08 -8.85 -8.82
#